data_AF-A0A9P4XJU4-F1
#
_entry.id   AF-A0A9P4XJU4-F1
#
_cell.length_a   1.000
_cell.length_b   1.000
_cell.length_c   1.000
_cell.angle_alpha   90.00
_cell.angle_beta   90.00
_cell.angle_gamma   90.00
#
_symmetry.space_group_name_H-M   'P 1'
#
loop_
_entity.id
_entity.type
_entity.pdbx_description
1 polymer ?
#
loop_
_entity_poly.entity_id
_entity_poly.type
_entity_poly.pdbx_seq_one_letter_code
_entity_poly.pdbx_strand_id
1 'polypeptide(L)'
;MGAIYYLLHPGQLRSIIQWKVWHEPVNRRDPSTECATLQECFRFLNLTSRSFSAVIQELNHELLVPVTLFYLVLRGLDTIEDDMTIPLSTKVPMLRNFHVTMEQDGWQYHESKEKDRELLEKFDCVITELKKIKKPYYEIIKDMTIKMGNGMADYAQNTYMIENGVQTIEEYELYCHYVAGLVGEGLTRLFVASKLANPKLAERPSLTESMGQFLQKTNIIRDIHEDWQDGRRWYPKEIWSKHVDRWEDLFDPKYQKQGVECISAMVLDALKHVEECLFYMAGMRDQSAFNFVAIPQGMAIATLEICFRNPAVLQRNVKITKGDACQIMLESTQNLQTLCEVFRRYARRIQKKNDPRDPSYLAISSQCAKIEQFIESLFPKQDPKKLAQEAKEKQTQEPGLTTSETAIMIAVVLGVLLTMTGVMVGIAWFLGAKFDNTLADTAKLFGNSAASAAPSITGARDEL
;
A
#
# COMPACT_ATOMS: atom_id res chain seq x y z
N MET A 1 -20.97 -4.49 13.62
CA MET A 1 -20.30 -5.33 14.64
C MET A 1 -20.39 -4.59 15.98
N GLY A 2 -20.95 -5.22 17.02
CA GLY A 2 -21.16 -4.61 18.34
C GLY A 2 -19.96 -4.74 19.27
N ALA A 3 -20.00 -4.08 20.44
CA ALA A 3 -18.91 -4.06 21.43
C ALA A 3 -18.46 -5.47 21.89
N ILE A 4 -19.38 -6.43 21.96
CA ILE A 4 -19.11 -7.83 22.35
C ILE A 4 -18.13 -8.52 21.39
N TYR A 5 -18.20 -8.23 20.08
CA TYR A 5 -17.30 -8.83 19.09
C TYR A 5 -15.83 -8.49 19.38
N TYR A 6 -15.56 -7.25 19.79
CA TYR A 6 -14.22 -6.75 20.06
C TYR A 6 -13.63 -7.23 21.39
N LEU A 7 -14.47 -7.67 22.34
CA LEU A 7 -13.99 -8.36 23.54
C LEU A 7 -13.34 -9.71 23.20
N LEU A 8 -13.86 -10.40 22.18
CA LEU A 8 -13.32 -11.68 21.69
C LEU A 8 -12.19 -11.52 20.67
N HIS A 9 -11.99 -10.30 20.14
CA HIS A 9 -10.95 -9.97 19.15
C HIS A 9 -10.09 -8.78 19.62
N PRO A 10 -9.35 -8.91 20.75
CA PRO A 10 -8.63 -7.79 21.36
C PRO A 10 -7.54 -7.19 20.45
N GLY A 11 -6.94 -8.00 19.56
CA GLY A 11 -5.98 -7.51 18.56
C GLY A 11 -6.61 -6.52 17.58
N GLN A 12 -7.80 -6.84 17.05
CA GLN A 12 -8.53 -5.95 16.15
C GLN A 12 -8.99 -4.66 16.86
N LEU A 13 -9.43 -4.76 18.12
CA LEU A 13 -9.75 -3.59 18.92
C LEU A 13 -8.53 -2.70 19.13
N ARG A 14 -7.38 -3.30 19.47
CA ARG A 14 -6.11 -2.60 19.61
C ARG A 14 -5.76 -1.85 18.33
N SER A 15 -5.83 -2.47 17.16
CA SER A 15 -5.52 -1.79 15.89
C SER A 15 -6.45 -0.60 15.61
N ILE A 16 -7.74 -0.71 15.94
CA ILE A 16 -8.69 0.40 15.82
C ILE A 16 -8.33 1.55 16.76
N ILE A 17 -7.99 1.24 18.02
CA ILE A 17 -7.58 2.25 19.00
C ILE A 17 -6.27 2.91 18.58
N GLN A 18 -5.28 2.11 18.16
CA GLN A 18 -3.98 2.59 17.67
C GLN A 18 -4.17 3.57 16.51
N TRP A 19 -4.96 3.19 15.50
CA TRP A 19 -5.25 4.06 14.37
C TRP A 19 -6.01 5.33 14.78
N LYS A 20 -6.96 5.24 15.71
CA LYS A 20 -7.75 6.42 16.12
C LYS A 20 -7.02 7.39 17.04
N VAL A 21 -6.12 6.89 17.89
CA VAL A 21 -5.53 7.66 19.00
C VAL A 21 -4.09 8.05 18.71
N TRP A 22 -3.32 7.19 18.01
CA TRP A 22 -1.88 7.37 17.81
C TRP A 22 -1.47 7.57 16.35
N HIS A 23 -2.42 7.53 15.40
CA HIS A 23 -2.11 7.90 14.02
C HIS A 23 -1.91 9.40 13.92
N GLU A 24 -0.69 9.80 13.59
CA GLU A 24 -0.40 11.16 13.16
C GLU A 24 -0.29 11.21 11.64
N PRO A 25 -1.19 11.94 10.96
CA PRO A 25 -1.13 12.05 9.50
C PRO A 25 0.14 12.78 9.08
N VAL A 26 0.75 12.34 7.98
CA VAL A 26 2.00 12.90 7.45
C VAL A 26 1.85 14.38 7.13
N ASN A 27 0.72 14.74 6.51
CA ASN A 27 0.32 16.13 6.28
C ASN A 27 -1.08 16.34 6.84
N ARG A 28 -1.34 17.54 7.37
CA ARG A 28 -2.66 17.94 7.86
C ARG A 28 -3.25 19.00 6.92
N ARG A 29 -4.45 18.72 6.43
CA ARG A 29 -5.29 19.72 5.76
C ARG A 29 -5.79 20.75 6.77
N ASP A 30 -5.82 22.03 6.36
CA ASP A 30 -6.40 23.12 7.13
C ASP A 30 -7.60 23.75 6.40
N PRO A 31 -8.84 23.33 6.74
CA PRO A 31 -10.05 23.85 6.11
C PRO A 31 -10.27 25.36 6.26
N SER A 32 -9.62 26.02 7.23
CA SER A 32 -9.81 27.45 7.49
C SER A 32 -9.22 28.34 6.39
N THR A 33 -8.26 27.81 5.63
CA THR A 33 -7.57 28.51 4.55
C THR A 33 -8.26 28.36 3.19
N GLU A 34 -9.33 27.56 3.13
CA GLU A 34 -9.95 27.12 1.88
C GLU A 34 -11.15 27.97 1.49
N CYS A 35 -11.30 28.23 0.20
CA CYS A 35 -12.51 28.86 -0.34
C CYS A 35 -13.70 27.90 -0.33
N ALA A 36 -14.92 28.43 -0.39
CA ALA A 36 -16.16 27.65 -0.29
C ALA A 36 -16.26 26.53 -1.36
N THR A 37 -15.82 26.81 -2.59
CA THR A 37 -15.80 25.81 -3.68
C THR A 37 -14.84 24.66 -3.40
N LEU A 38 -13.67 24.94 -2.83
CA LEU A 38 -12.70 23.90 -2.44
C LEU A 38 -13.21 23.06 -1.26
N GLN A 39 -13.83 23.70 -0.27
CA GLN A 39 -14.46 22.97 0.84
C GLN A 39 -15.54 22.01 0.34
N GLU A 40 -16.32 22.43 -0.66
CA GLU A 40 -17.35 21.60 -1.29
C GLU A 40 -16.73 20.41 -2.06
N CYS A 41 -15.63 20.62 -2.79
CA CYS A 41 -14.87 19.53 -3.41
C CYS A 41 -14.42 18.48 -2.38
N PHE A 42 -13.89 18.90 -1.23
CA PHE A 42 -13.54 17.96 -0.17
C PHE A 42 -14.76 17.31 0.50
N ARG A 43 -15.90 17.99 0.59
CA ARG A 43 -17.15 17.36 1.03
C ARG A 43 -17.55 16.24 0.09
N PHE A 44 -17.51 16.49 -1.23
CA PHE A 44 -17.77 15.47 -2.24
C PHE A 44 -16.79 14.31 -2.18
N LEU A 45 -15.52 14.60 -1.94
CA LEU A 45 -14.52 13.55 -1.74
C LEU A 45 -14.88 12.66 -0.55
N ASN A 46 -15.27 13.24 0.59
CA ASN A 46 -15.69 12.46 1.76
C ASN A 46 -16.96 11.65 1.51
N LEU A 47 -17.92 12.23 0.78
CA LEU A 47 -19.20 11.60 0.45
C LEU A 47 -19.02 10.36 -0.44
N THR A 48 -18.22 10.48 -1.50
CA THR A 48 -18.09 9.46 -2.55
C THR A 48 -16.97 8.44 -2.27
N SER A 49 -15.87 8.86 -1.65
CA SER A 49 -14.65 8.06 -1.49
C SER A 49 -14.56 7.31 -0.15
N ARG A 50 -15.34 7.74 0.86
CA ARG A 50 -15.37 7.18 2.22
C ARG A 50 -13.96 6.98 2.81
N SER A 51 -13.49 5.74 2.95
CA SER A 51 -12.18 5.41 3.54
C SER A 51 -11.00 5.92 2.72
N PHE A 52 -11.14 6.03 1.41
CA PHE A 52 -10.05 6.51 0.54
C PHE A 52 -9.90 8.05 0.61
N SER A 53 -10.95 8.77 1.03
CA SER A 53 -10.89 10.21 1.29
C SER A 53 -9.85 10.56 2.37
N ALA A 54 -9.75 9.76 3.43
CA ALA A 54 -8.78 9.99 4.50
C ALA A 54 -7.35 9.93 3.96
N VAL A 55 -7.06 8.96 3.10
CA VAL A 55 -5.73 8.77 2.51
C VAL A 55 -5.35 9.90 1.56
N ILE A 56 -6.31 10.39 0.75
CA ILE A 56 -6.10 11.56 -0.11
C ILE A 56 -5.81 12.82 0.72
N GLN A 57 -6.52 13.01 1.83
CA GLN A 57 -6.36 14.19 2.69
C GLN A 57 -5.02 14.27 3.42
N GLU A 58 -4.26 13.17 3.48
CA GLU A 58 -2.91 13.12 4.07
C GLU A 58 -1.78 13.37 3.04
N LEU A 59 -2.11 13.53 1.76
CA LEU A 59 -1.15 13.82 0.70
C LEU A 59 -0.43 15.14 0.94
N ASN A 60 0.79 15.21 0.39
CA ASN A 60 1.58 16.41 0.29
C ASN A 60 0.73 17.57 -0.26
N HIS A 61 0.88 18.77 0.31
CA HIS A 61 0.12 19.97 -0.07
C HIS A 61 0.17 20.26 -1.57
N GLU A 62 1.26 19.90 -2.25
CA GLU A 62 1.41 20.05 -3.70
C GLU A 62 0.45 19.16 -4.52
N LEU A 63 0.06 18.00 -3.98
CA LEU A 63 -0.79 17.01 -4.67
C LEU A 63 -2.18 16.85 -4.08
N LEU A 64 -2.42 17.30 -2.85
CA LEU A 64 -3.69 17.16 -2.16
C LEU A 64 -4.88 17.64 -3.02
N VAL A 65 -4.80 18.87 -3.55
CA VAL A 65 -5.87 19.43 -4.39
C VAL A 65 -5.90 18.77 -5.79
N PRO A 66 -4.78 18.67 -6.54
CA PRO A 66 -4.79 17.99 -7.84
C PRO A 66 -5.35 16.57 -7.83
N VAL A 67 -4.98 15.74 -6.84
CA VAL A 67 -5.47 14.36 -6.72
C VAL A 67 -6.94 14.34 -6.31
N THR A 68 -7.38 15.26 -5.45
CA THR A 68 -8.80 15.40 -5.10
C THR A 68 -9.64 15.73 -6.34
N LEU A 69 -9.22 16.73 -7.13
CA LEU A 69 -9.94 17.11 -8.35
C LEU A 69 -9.88 16.01 -9.40
N PHE A 70 -8.74 15.34 -9.55
CA PHE A 70 -8.63 14.20 -10.44
C PHE A 70 -9.65 13.12 -10.08
N TYR A 71 -9.72 12.73 -8.80
CA TYR A 71 -10.71 11.77 -8.32
C TYR A 71 -12.16 12.21 -8.59
N LEU A 72 -12.50 13.48 -8.32
CA LEU A 72 -13.87 13.99 -8.52
C LEU A 72 -14.28 14.04 -9.99
N VAL A 73 -13.35 14.41 -10.89
CA VAL A 73 -13.60 14.39 -12.33
C VAL A 73 -13.90 12.96 -12.79
N LEU A 74 -13.09 11.99 -12.39
CA LEU A 74 -13.30 10.59 -12.75
C LEU A 74 -14.59 10.03 -12.13
N ARG A 75 -14.90 10.39 -10.87
CA ARG A 75 -16.16 9.99 -10.22
C ARG A 75 -17.39 10.59 -10.91
N GLY A 76 -17.29 11.82 -11.41
CA GLY A 76 -18.35 12.43 -12.23
C GLY A 76 -18.57 11.65 -13.52
N LEU A 77 -17.49 11.22 -14.18
CA LEU A 77 -17.54 10.38 -15.37
C LEU A 77 -18.17 9.00 -15.10
N ASP A 78 -17.73 8.32 -14.03
CA ASP A 78 -18.33 7.05 -13.54
C ASP A 78 -19.84 7.24 -13.32
N THR A 79 -20.26 8.33 -12.67
CA THR A 79 -21.68 8.57 -12.35
C THR A 79 -22.54 8.69 -13.61
N ILE A 80 -22.00 9.23 -14.71
CA ILE A 80 -22.70 9.28 -16.00
C ILE A 80 -22.73 7.91 -16.67
N GLU A 81 -21.65 7.14 -16.55
CA GLU A 81 -21.52 5.80 -17.13
C GLU A 81 -22.45 4.80 -16.46
N ASP A 82 -22.46 4.75 -15.13
CA ASP A 82 -23.27 3.86 -14.29
C ASP A 82 -24.78 4.14 -14.40
N ASP A 83 -25.19 5.37 -14.74
CA ASP A 83 -26.61 5.74 -14.76
C ASP A 83 -27.37 5.12 -15.93
N MET A 84 -28.06 4.01 -15.65
CA MET A 84 -28.85 3.27 -16.64
C MET A 84 -30.11 4.02 -17.10
N THR A 85 -30.46 5.16 -16.48
CA THR A 85 -31.61 5.98 -16.89
C THR A 85 -31.27 6.96 -18.01
N ILE A 86 -29.98 7.24 -18.25
CA ILE A 86 -29.52 8.12 -19.32
C ILE A 86 -29.51 7.34 -20.65
N PRO A 87 -30.28 7.76 -21.68
CA PRO A 87 -30.25 7.12 -22.99
C PRO A 87 -28.86 7.14 -23.61
N LEU A 88 -28.46 6.06 -24.31
CA LEU A 88 -27.15 5.96 -24.97
C LEU A 88 -26.88 7.13 -25.94
N SER A 89 -27.92 7.65 -26.61
CA SER A 89 -27.82 8.81 -27.49
C SER A 89 -27.33 10.08 -26.79
N THR A 90 -27.55 10.17 -25.48
CA THR A 90 -27.14 11.29 -24.62
C THR A 90 -25.87 10.95 -23.86
N LYS A 91 -25.79 9.72 -23.31
CA LYS A 91 -24.65 9.22 -22.52
C LYS A 91 -23.34 9.26 -23.31
N VAL A 92 -23.33 8.74 -24.54
CA VAL A 92 -22.11 8.63 -25.34
C VAL A 92 -21.47 10.00 -25.64
N PRO A 93 -22.22 11.01 -26.16
CA PRO A 93 -21.68 12.36 -26.30
C PRO A 93 -21.22 12.98 -24.99
N MET A 94 -21.93 12.76 -23.87
CA MET A 94 -21.53 13.29 -22.56
C MET A 94 -20.17 12.71 -22.12
N LEU A 95 -19.98 11.39 -22.22
CA LEU A 95 -18.73 10.73 -21.85
C LEU A 95 -17.55 11.19 -22.71
N ARG A 96 -17.71 11.19 -24.05
CA ARG A 96 -16.63 11.58 -24.97
C ARG A 96 -16.25 13.05 -24.84
N ASN A 97 -17.22 13.94 -24.58
CA ASN A 97 -17.00 15.38 -24.48
C ASN A 97 -16.89 15.88 -23.03
N PHE A 98 -16.73 15.00 -22.04
CA PHE A 98 -16.61 15.42 -20.64
C PHE A 98 -15.39 16.33 -20.40
N HIS A 99 -14.32 16.11 -21.16
CA HIS A 99 -13.12 16.96 -21.16
C HIS A 99 -13.36 18.38 -21.71
N VAL A 100 -14.40 18.59 -22.51
CA VAL A 100 -14.85 19.93 -22.93
C VAL A 100 -15.79 20.52 -21.87
N THR A 101 -16.62 19.66 -21.29
CA THR A 101 -17.56 20.02 -20.23
C THR A 101 -16.84 20.61 -19.01
N MET A 102 -15.68 20.05 -18.63
CA MET A 102 -14.88 20.60 -17.53
C MET A 102 -14.31 22.01 -17.77
N GLU A 103 -14.45 22.55 -18.99
CA GLU A 103 -14.03 23.92 -19.33
C GLU A 103 -15.21 24.92 -19.31
N GLN A 104 -16.44 24.41 -19.28
CA GLN A 104 -17.66 25.21 -19.32
C GLN A 104 -18.03 25.75 -17.94
N ASP A 105 -17.91 27.06 -17.75
CA ASP A 105 -18.27 27.70 -16.47
C ASP A 105 -19.74 27.47 -16.12
N GLY A 106 -19.97 27.07 -14.86
CA GLY A 106 -21.32 26.86 -14.33
C GLY A 106 -22.01 25.57 -14.79
N TRP A 107 -21.31 24.65 -15.47
CA TRP A 107 -21.92 23.40 -15.90
C TRP A 107 -22.37 22.55 -14.70
N GLN A 108 -23.61 22.04 -14.79
CA GLN A 108 -24.24 21.16 -13.81
C GLN A 108 -25.17 20.18 -14.53
N TYR A 109 -25.41 19.02 -13.92
CA TYR A 109 -26.35 18.02 -14.44
C TYR A 109 -27.25 17.46 -13.34
N HIS A 110 -28.57 17.68 -13.48
CA HIS A 110 -29.59 17.42 -12.44
C HIS A 110 -30.50 16.22 -12.75
N GLU A 111 -30.31 15.55 -13.88
CA GLU A 111 -31.21 14.49 -14.32
C GLU A 111 -30.81 13.10 -13.79
N SER A 112 -29.55 12.94 -13.36
CA SER A 112 -29.04 11.65 -12.88
C SER A 112 -29.83 11.11 -11.69
N LYS A 113 -30.00 9.78 -11.65
CA LYS A 113 -30.66 9.05 -10.54
C LYS A 113 -29.68 8.31 -9.65
N GLU A 114 -28.39 8.35 -9.97
CA GLU A 114 -27.35 7.69 -9.21
C GLU A 114 -27.19 8.24 -7.79
N LYS A 115 -26.55 7.43 -6.93
CA LYS A 115 -26.31 7.76 -5.52
C LYS A 115 -25.42 9.01 -5.36
N ASP A 116 -24.47 9.18 -6.27
CA ASP A 116 -23.45 10.24 -6.24
C ASP A 116 -23.83 11.45 -7.10
N ARG A 117 -25.10 11.54 -7.55
CA ARG A 117 -25.59 12.62 -8.43
C ARG A 117 -25.34 14.03 -7.93
N GLU A 118 -25.26 14.24 -6.61
CA GLU A 118 -25.01 15.57 -6.03
C GLU A 118 -23.69 16.18 -6.54
N LEU A 119 -22.70 15.33 -6.87
CA LEU A 119 -21.45 15.76 -7.50
C LEU A 119 -21.68 16.39 -8.89
N LEU A 120 -22.58 15.81 -9.69
CA LEU A 120 -22.94 16.32 -11.00
C LEU A 120 -23.81 17.59 -10.90
N GLU A 121 -24.70 17.63 -9.90
CA GLU A 121 -25.57 18.78 -9.63
C GLU A 121 -24.80 20.05 -9.25
N LYS A 122 -23.59 19.92 -8.67
CA LYS A 122 -22.70 21.05 -8.32
C LYS A 122 -21.30 20.91 -8.92
N PHE A 123 -21.21 20.37 -10.13
CA PHE A 123 -19.92 20.14 -10.79
C PHE A 123 -19.19 21.44 -11.14
N ASP A 124 -19.89 22.58 -11.16
CA ASP A 124 -19.35 23.93 -11.28
C ASP A 124 -18.29 24.26 -10.20
N CYS A 125 -18.44 23.69 -9.00
CA CYS A 125 -17.43 23.83 -7.94
C CYS A 125 -16.12 23.16 -8.33
N VAL A 126 -16.18 21.96 -8.93
CA VAL A 126 -15.00 21.22 -9.40
C VAL A 126 -14.32 21.97 -10.55
N ILE A 127 -15.11 22.47 -11.50
CA ILE A 127 -14.62 23.28 -12.63
C ILE A 127 -13.89 24.53 -12.15
N THR A 128 -14.45 25.23 -11.15
CA THR A 128 -13.84 26.43 -10.56
C THR A 128 -12.46 26.14 -9.97
N GLU A 129 -12.31 25.00 -9.27
CA GLU A 129 -11.02 24.60 -8.69
C GLU A 129 -10.03 24.05 -9.73
N LEU A 130 -10.50 23.37 -10.78
CA LEU A 130 -9.67 22.91 -11.89
C LEU A 130 -8.95 24.06 -12.60
N LYS A 131 -9.56 25.25 -12.65
CA LYS A 131 -8.94 26.45 -13.24
C LYS A 131 -7.81 27.03 -12.38
N LYS A 132 -7.72 26.65 -11.10
CA LYS A 132 -6.73 27.18 -10.14
C LYS A 132 -5.47 26.32 -10.03
N ILE A 133 -5.52 25.04 -10.41
CA ILE A 133 -4.37 24.16 -10.33
C ILE A 133 -3.32 24.48 -11.41
N LYS A 134 -2.08 24.02 -11.18
CA LYS A 134 -0.98 24.24 -12.12
C LYS A 134 -1.30 23.57 -13.47
N LYS A 135 -0.99 24.26 -14.57
CA LYS A 135 -1.23 23.79 -15.94
C LYS A 135 -0.77 22.34 -16.18
N PRO A 136 0.44 21.89 -15.77
CA PRO A 136 0.85 20.50 -15.99
C PRO A 136 -0.09 19.47 -15.36
N TYR A 137 -0.70 19.76 -14.21
CA TYR A 137 -1.65 18.86 -13.55
C TYR A 137 -2.99 18.85 -14.26
N TYR A 138 -3.48 20.01 -14.68
CA TYR A 138 -4.70 20.11 -15.46
C TYR A 138 -4.62 19.32 -16.77
N GLU A 139 -3.52 19.46 -17.53
CA GLU A 139 -3.33 18.73 -18.79
C GLU A 139 -3.32 17.20 -18.58
N ILE A 140 -2.77 16.72 -17.45
CA ILE A 140 -2.83 15.29 -17.10
C ILE A 140 -4.27 14.86 -16.85
N ILE A 141 -5.02 15.61 -16.02
CA ILE A 141 -6.43 15.31 -15.71
C ILE A 141 -7.28 15.31 -16.98
N LYS A 142 -7.09 16.30 -17.85
CA LYS A 142 -7.79 16.42 -19.13
C LYS A 142 -7.50 15.24 -20.05
N ASP A 143 -6.23 14.88 -20.23
CA ASP A 143 -5.83 13.73 -21.06
C ASP A 143 -6.41 12.41 -20.54
N MET A 144 -6.35 12.17 -19.22
CA MET A 144 -6.97 10.98 -18.61
C MET A 144 -8.49 10.96 -18.80
N THR A 145 -9.14 12.11 -18.70
CA THR A 145 -10.59 12.23 -18.93
C THR A 145 -10.97 11.91 -20.37
N ILE A 146 -10.16 12.34 -21.36
CA ILE A 146 -10.37 12.00 -22.77
C ILE A 146 -10.27 10.48 -22.97
N LYS A 147 -9.20 9.86 -22.46
CA LYS A 147 -8.97 8.42 -22.64
C LYS A 147 -10.07 7.60 -21.96
N MET A 148 -10.39 7.92 -20.70
CA MET A 148 -11.40 7.19 -19.91
C MET A 148 -12.81 7.39 -20.48
N GLY A 149 -13.17 8.62 -20.89
CA GLY A 149 -14.48 8.92 -21.47
C GLY A 149 -14.72 8.24 -22.81
N ASN A 150 -13.67 8.10 -23.63
CA ASN A 150 -13.77 7.32 -24.86
C ASN A 150 -13.92 5.82 -24.58
N GLY A 151 -13.10 5.26 -23.67
CA GLY A 151 -13.20 3.84 -23.30
C GLY A 151 -14.57 3.49 -22.73
N MET A 152 -15.07 4.29 -21.77
CA MET A 152 -16.41 4.11 -21.19
C MET A 152 -17.53 4.21 -22.22
N ALA A 153 -17.42 5.16 -23.16
CA ALA A 153 -18.38 5.27 -24.26
C ALA A 153 -18.35 4.03 -25.18
N ASP A 154 -17.16 3.52 -25.51
CA ASP A 154 -17.00 2.31 -26.32
C ASP A 154 -17.62 1.09 -25.62
N TYR A 155 -17.42 0.94 -24.31
CA TYR A 155 -18.05 -0.13 -23.52
C TYR A 155 -19.56 0.01 -23.41
N ALA A 156 -20.07 1.21 -23.13
CA ALA A 156 -21.51 1.46 -23.04
C ALA A 156 -22.25 1.15 -24.37
N GLN A 157 -21.56 1.26 -25.51
CA GLN A 157 -22.08 0.92 -26.83
C GLN A 157 -21.88 -0.56 -27.22
N ASN A 158 -21.07 -1.32 -26.48
CA ASN A 158 -20.74 -2.70 -26.79
C ASN A 158 -21.84 -3.66 -26.32
N THR A 159 -22.95 -3.69 -27.08
CA THR A 159 -24.09 -4.58 -26.81
C THR A 159 -23.69 -6.05 -26.74
N TYR A 160 -22.70 -6.47 -27.53
CA TYR A 160 -22.20 -7.84 -27.51
C TYR A 160 -21.61 -8.20 -26.14
N MET A 161 -20.74 -7.37 -25.57
CA MET A 161 -20.15 -7.62 -24.25
C MET A 161 -21.19 -7.51 -23.13
N ILE A 162 -22.16 -6.59 -23.25
CA ILE A 162 -23.26 -6.48 -22.27
C ILE A 162 -24.10 -7.76 -22.24
N GLU A 163 -24.44 -8.32 -23.41
CA GLU A 163 -25.25 -9.54 -23.50
C GLU A 163 -24.47 -10.82 -23.16
N ASN A 164 -23.22 -10.91 -23.63
CA ASN A 164 -22.44 -12.15 -23.58
C ASN A 164 -21.39 -12.18 -22.46
N GLY A 165 -21.15 -11.05 -21.79
CA GLY A 165 -20.06 -10.86 -20.83
C GLY A 165 -18.69 -10.73 -21.50
N VAL A 166 -17.65 -10.64 -20.67
CA VAL A 166 -16.25 -10.63 -21.13
C VAL A 166 -15.85 -12.01 -21.62
N GLN A 167 -15.24 -12.13 -22.81
CA GLN A 167 -14.91 -13.43 -23.40
C GLN A 167 -13.48 -13.87 -23.05
N THR A 168 -12.48 -13.05 -23.31
CA THR A 168 -11.06 -13.42 -23.14
C THR A 168 -10.38 -12.70 -21.98
N ILE A 169 -9.23 -13.22 -21.54
CA ILE A 169 -8.41 -12.54 -20.52
C ILE A 169 -7.91 -11.19 -21.05
N GLU A 170 -7.59 -11.08 -22.34
CA GLU A 170 -7.16 -9.81 -22.93
C GLU A 170 -8.27 -8.75 -22.91
N GLU A 171 -9.52 -9.13 -23.19
CA GLU A 171 -10.67 -8.21 -23.08
C GLU A 171 -10.89 -7.78 -21.63
N TYR A 172 -10.71 -8.70 -20.69
CA TYR A 172 -10.78 -8.42 -19.26
C TYR A 172 -9.70 -7.42 -18.80
N GLU A 173 -8.47 -7.62 -19.27
CA GLU A 173 -7.36 -6.71 -18.99
C GLU A 173 -7.53 -5.37 -19.68
N LEU A 174 -8.04 -5.35 -20.91
CA LEU A 174 -8.35 -4.12 -21.63
C LEU A 174 -9.42 -3.32 -20.87
N TYR A 175 -10.46 -3.98 -20.35
CA TYR A 175 -11.46 -3.31 -19.52
C TYR A 175 -10.83 -2.71 -18.26
N CYS A 176 -10.05 -3.51 -17.52
CA CYS A 176 -9.35 -3.04 -16.33
C CYS A 176 -8.35 -1.90 -16.64
N HIS A 177 -7.74 -1.88 -17.82
CA HIS A 177 -6.89 -0.80 -18.28
C HIS A 177 -7.67 0.52 -18.37
N TYR A 178 -8.84 0.51 -19.02
CA TYR A 178 -9.64 1.72 -19.19
C TYR A 178 -10.18 2.27 -17.87
N VAL A 179 -10.67 1.42 -16.96
CA VAL A 179 -11.34 1.88 -15.72
C VAL A 179 -10.39 2.07 -14.53
N ALA A 180 -9.20 1.47 -14.55
CA ALA A 180 -8.24 1.54 -13.44
C ALA A 180 -6.78 1.77 -13.86
N GLY A 181 -6.33 1.18 -14.97
CA GLY A 181 -4.98 1.38 -15.51
C GLY A 181 -4.71 2.85 -15.85
N LEU A 182 -5.64 3.52 -16.54
CA LEU A 182 -5.57 4.95 -16.85
C LEU A 182 -5.53 5.83 -15.58
N VAL A 183 -6.25 5.45 -14.53
CA VAL A 183 -6.21 6.14 -13.24
C VAL A 183 -4.80 6.05 -12.64
N GLY A 184 -4.19 4.87 -12.70
CA GLY A 184 -2.79 4.66 -12.36
C GLY A 184 -1.86 5.55 -13.19
N GLU A 185 -2.05 5.62 -14.51
CA GLU A 185 -1.24 6.46 -15.42
C GLU A 185 -1.29 7.93 -15.00
N GLY A 186 -2.49 8.45 -14.77
CA GLY A 186 -2.72 9.82 -14.31
C GLY A 186 -2.02 10.11 -12.99
N LEU A 187 -2.19 9.23 -12.00
CA LEU A 187 -1.56 9.37 -10.69
C LEU A 187 -0.04 9.34 -10.78
N THR A 188 0.55 8.39 -11.53
CA THR A 188 2.00 8.33 -11.76
C THR A 188 2.52 9.63 -12.39
N ARG A 189 1.83 10.16 -13.40
CA ARG A 189 2.20 11.42 -14.04
C ARG A 189 2.12 12.60 -13.07
N LEU A 190 1.11 12.66 -12.20
CA LEU A 190 1.01 13.67 -11.14
C LEU A 190 2.18 13.54 -10.13
N PHE A 191 2.50 12.33 -9.67
CA PHE A 191 3.62 12.09 -8.74
C PHE A 191 4.98 12.46 -9.33
N VAL A 192 5.20 12.15 -10.61
CA VAL A 192 6.46 12.49 -11.31
C VAL A 192 6.53 14.00 -11.57
N ALA A 193 5.44 14.63 -12.02
CA ALA A 193 5.39 16.07 -12.28
C ALA A 193 5.61 16.91 -11.01
N SER A 194 5.11 16.44 -9.86
CA SER A 194 5.35 17.04 -8.54
C SER A 194 6.71 16.69 -7.92
N LYS A 195 7.53 15.86 -8.59
CA LYS A 195 8.83 15.36 -8.12
C LYS A 195 8.78 14.52 -6.83
N LEU A 196 7.60 13.99 -6.49
CA LEU A 196 7.36 13.14 -5.31
C LEU A 196 7.55 11.63 -5.60
N ALA A 197 7.74 11.28 -6.88
CA ALA A 197 8.12 9.94 -7.31
C ALA A 197 9.42 9.94 -8.13
N ASN A 198 10.01 8.74 -8.29
CA ASN A 198 11.13 8.54 -9.19
C ASN A 198 10.68 8.72 -10.66
N PRO A 199 11.32 9.61 -11.45
CA PRO A 199 10.98 9.82 -12.87
C PRO A 199 11.02 8.54 -13.72
N LYS A 200 11.85 7.56 -13.34
CA LYS A 200 11.92 6.25 -14.03
C LYS A 200 10.61 5.46 -14.00
N LEU A 201 9.67 5.78 -13.11
CA LEU A 201 8.33 5.17 -13.13
C LEU A 201 7.59 5.51 -14.43
N ALA A 202 7.82 6.69 -15.01
CA ALA A 202 7.20 7.09 -16.29
C ALA A 202 7.76 6.28 -17.48
N GLU A 203 8.95 5.69 -17.35
CA GLU A 203 9.57 4.85 -18.39
C GLU A 203 9.09 3.40 -18.33
N ARG A 204 8.29 3.02 -17.34
CA ARG A 204 7.82 1.65 -17.10
C ARG A 204 6.29 1.60 -16.94
N PRO A 205 5.53 1.81 -18.02
CA PRO A 205 4.07 1.85 -17.97
C PRO A 205 3.46 0.55 -17.44
N SER A 206 4.10 -0.61 -17.65
CA SER A 206 3.62 -1.90 -17.13
C SER A 206 3.45 -1.90 -15.60
N LEU A 207 4.37 -1.26 -14.86
CA LEU A 207 4.28 -1.17 -13.41
C LEU A 207 3.03 -0.39 -12.97
N THR A 208 2.73 0.67 -13.71
CA THR A 208 1.56 1.52 -13.43
C THR A 208 0.27 0.77 -13.80
N GLU A 209 0.29 0.04 -14.91
CA GLU A 209 -0.80 -0.82 -15.34
C GLU A 209 -1.12 -1.87 -14.27
N SER A 210 -0.11 -2.59 -13.78
CA SER A 210 -0.24 -3.60 -12.73
C SER A 210 -0.85 -3.05 -11.44
N MET A 211 -0.54 -1.81 -11.06
CA MET A 211 -1.16 -1.16 -9.89
C MET A 211 -2.68 -1.01 -10.06
N GLY A 212 -3.15 -0.58 -11.23
CA GLY A 212 -4.58 -0.45 -11.54
C GLY A 212 -5.27 -1.80 -11.69
N GLN A 213 -4.65 -2.71 -12.44
CA GLN A 213 -5.13 -4.07 -12.65
C GLN A 213 -5.31 -4.83 -11.33
N PHE A 214 -4.34 -4.78 -10.43
CA PHE A 214 -4.43 -5.51 -9.17
C PHE A 214 -5.61 -5.06 -8.30
N LEU A 215 -5.85 -3.74 -8.21
CA LEU A 215 -6.99 -3.18 -7.49
C LEU A 215 -8.32 -3.56 -8.15
N GLN A 216 -8.42 -3.37 -9.47
CA GLN A 216 -9.67 -3.60 -10.19
C GLN A 216 -10.06 -5.08 -10.22
N LYS A 217 -9.09 -5.97 -10.52
CA LYS A 217 -9.32 -7.41 -10.49
C LYS A 217 -9.74 -7.89 -9.10
N THR A 218 -9.16 -7.33 -8.04
CA THR A 218 -9.56 -7.64 -6.66
C THR A 218 -11.00 -7.23 -6.36
N ASN A 219 -11.43 -6.05 -6.83
CA ASN A 219 -12.81 -5.60 -6.68
C ASN A 219 -13.78 -6.50 -7.43
N ILE A 220 -13.49 -6.81 -8.70
CA ILE A 220 -14.33 -7.69 -9.55
C ILE A 220 -14.48 -9.09 -8.92
N ILE A 221 -13.41 -9.64 -8.35
CA ILE A 221 -13.46 -10.94 -7.66
C ILE A 221 -14.36 -10.89 -6.42
N ARG A 222 -14.26 -9.82 -5.64
CA ARG A 222 -15.04 -9.65 -4.40
C ARG A 222 -16.52 -9.40 -4.69
N ASP A 223 -16.82 -8.63 -5.73
CA ASP A 223 -18.14 -8.06 -5.99
C ASP A 223 -18.98 -8.91 -6.97
N ILE A 224 -18.47 -10.07 -7.42
CA ILE A 224 -19.15 -10.98 -8.38
C ILE A 224 -20.64 -11.24 -8.08
N HIS A 225 -21.03 -11.37 -6.82
CA HIS A 225 -22.43 -11.58 -6.46
C HIS A 225 -23.31 -10.34 -6.71
N GLU A 226 -22.82 -9.15 -6.36
CA GLU A 226 -23.52 -7.88 -6.58
C GLU A 226 -23.56 -7.57 -8.09
N ASP A 227 -22.44 -7.77 -8.79
CA ASP A 227 -22.37 -7.62 -10.25
C ASP A 227 -23.36 -8.53 -10.97
N TRP A 228 -23.50 -9.77 -10.51
CA TRP A 228 -24.48 -10.70 -11.07
C TRP A 228 -25.92 -10.23 -10.86
N GLN A 229 -26.26 -9.71 -9.67
CA GLN A 229 -27.59 -9.17 -9.38
C GLN A 229 -27.95 -7.99 -10.27
N ASP A 230 -26.95 -7.19 -10.64
CA ASP A 230 -27.09 -6.06 -11.55
C ASP A 230 -26.98 -6.47 -13.04
N GLY A 231 -26.85 -7.76 -13.34
CA GLY A 231 -26.79 -8.29 -14.70
C GLY A 231 -25.43 -8.14 -15.39
N ARG A 232 -24.37 -7.77 -14.66
CA ARG A 232 -23.00 -7.61 -15.17
C ARG A 232 -22.22 -8.93 -15.11
N ARG A 233 -21.36 -9.17 -16.10
CA ARG A 233 -20.60 -10.43 -16.27
C ARG A 233 -19.12 -10.17 -16.57
N TRP A 234 -18.33 -9.89 -15.52
CA TRP A 234 -16.94 -9.44 -15.65
C TRP A 234 -15.89 -10.55 -15.69
N TYR A 235 -16.16 -11.73 -15.14
CA TYR A 235 -15.19 -12.82 -15.24
C TYR A 235 -15.10 -13.25 -16.71
N PRO A 236 -13.89 -13.37 -17.28
CA PRO A 236 -13.74 -13.79 -18.67
C PRO A 236 -14.20 -15.23 -18.87
N LYS A 237 -14.95 -15.47 -19.95
CA LYS A 237 -15.39 -16.82 -20.36
C LYS A 237 -14.25 -17.81 -20.46
N GLU A 238 -13.10 -17.37 -20.94
CA GLU A 238 -11.88 -18.16 -20.98
C GLU A 238 -11.45 -18.75 -19.62
N ILE A 239 -11.82 -18.10 -18.50
CA ILE A 239 -11.58 -18.62 -17.15
C ILE A 239 -12.78 -19.43 -16.68
N TRP A 240 -13.98 -18.83 -16.59
CA TRP A 240 -15.10 -19.50 -15.91
C TRP A 240 -15.63 -20.74 -16.63
N SER A 241 -15.55 -20.78 -17.97
CA SER A 241 -16.04 -21.93 -18.76
C SER A 241 -15.21 -23.20 -18.59
N LYS A 242 -14.03 -23.11 -17.97
CA LYS A 242 -13.22 -24.27 -17.58
C LYS A 242 -13.80 -25.01 -16.37
N HIS A 243 -14.72 -24.38 -15.63
CA HIS A 243 -15.26 -24.90 -14.39
C HIS A 243 -16.76 -25.23 -14.49
N VAL A 244 -17.53 -24.43 -15.23
CA VAL A 244 -18.97 -24.63 -15.43
C VAL A 244 -19.37 -24.39 -16.88
N ASP A 245 -20.45 -25.03 -17.33
CA ASP A 245 -20.91 -24.93 -18.72
C ASP A 245 -21.67 -23.61 -18.99
N ARG A 246 -22.40 -23.10 -17.99
CA ARG A 246 -23.17 -21.86 -18.07
C ARG A 246 -22.77 -20.90 -16.96
N TRP A 247 -22.86 -19.60 -17.23
CA TRP A 247 -22.52 -18.55 -16.28
C TRP A 247 -23.33 -18.66 -14.97
N GLU A 248 -24.63 -18.92 -15.10
CA GLU A 248 -25.58 -19.01 -13.98
C GLU A 248 -25.21 -20.15 -13.02
N ASP A 249 -24.55 -21.19 -13.52
CA ASP A 249 -24.15 -22.35 -12.72
C ASP A 249 -23.08 -21.97 -11.67
N LEU A 250 -22.32 -20.86 -11.84
CA LEU A 250 -21.41 -20.35 -10.80
C LEU A 250 -22.13 -20.01 -9.48
N PHE A 251 -23.41 -19.66 -9.55
CA PHE A 251 -24.21 -19.19 -8.41
C PHE A 251 -25.14 -20.27 -7.86
N ASP A 252 -25.26 -21.40 -8.54
CA ASP A 252 -26.06 -22.54 -8.08
C ASP A 252 -25.27 -23.33 -7.01
N PRO A 253 -25.84 -23.54 -5.79
CA PRO A 253 -25.21 -24.35 -4.74
C PRO A 253 -24.76 -25.75 -5.19
N LYS A 254 -25.39 -26.34 -6.22
CA LYS A 254 -24.99 -27.62 -6.82
C LYS A 254 -23.56 -27.61 -7.38
N TYR A 255 -23.12 -26.47 -7.91
CA TYR A 255 -21.79 -26.30 -8.52
C TYR A 255 -20.84 -25.49 -7.63
N GLN A 256 -21.13 -25.39 -6.32
CA GLN A 256 -20.32 -24.58 -5.38
C GLN A 256 -18.83 -24.92 -5.43
N LYS A 257 -18.47 -26.20 -5.61
CA LYS A 257 -17.05 -26.60 -5.72
C LYS A 257 -16.39 -25.95 -6.94
N GLN A 258 -17.02 -26.05 -8.10
CA GLN A 258 -16.55 -25.49 -9.36
C GLN A 258 -16.52 -23.96 -9.31
N GLY A 259 -17.53 -23.32 -8.70
CA GLY A 259 -17.53 -21.88 -8.48
C GLY A 259 -16.34 -21.42 -7.61
N VAL A 260 -16.01 -22.17 -6.56
CA VAL A 260 -14.84 -21.89 -5.71
C VAL A 260 -13.53 -22.09 -6.47
N GLU A 261 -13.42 -23.12 -7.32
CA GLU A 261 -12.25 -23.34 -8.18
C GLU A 261 -12.11 -22.22 -9.24
N CYS A 262 -13.22 -21.70 -9.77
CA CYS A 262 -13.21 -20.54 -10.65
C CYS A 262 -12.70 -19.28 -9.91
N ILE A 263 -13.11 -19.06 -8.66
CA ILE A 263 -12.56 -17.98 -7.82
C ILE A 263 -11.05 -18.17 -7.63
N SER A 264 -10.56 -19.40 -7.40
CA SER A 264 -9.12 -19.68 -7.31
C SER A 264 -8.38 -19.25 -8.57
N ALA A 265 -8.93 -19.55 -9.76
CA ALA A 265 -8.34 -19.16 -11.04
C ALA A 265 -8.32 -17.63 -11.24
N MET A 266 -9.37 -16.92 -10.83
CA MET A 266 -9.39 -15.45 -10.88
C MET A 266 -8.41 -14.82 -9.88
N VAL A 267 -8.30 -15.37 -8.66
CA VAL A 267 -7.30 -14.91 -7.67
C VAL A 267 -5.89 -15.10 -8.21
N LEU A 268 -5.60 -16.22 -8.87
CA LEU A 268 -4.32 -16.45 -9.54
C LEU A 268 -4.04 -15.37 -10.61
N ASP A 269 -5.02 -15.04 -11.43
CA ASP A 269 -4.90 -14.00 -12.46
C ASP A 269 -4.66 -12.59 -11.87
N ALA A 270 -5.18 -12.30 -10.67
CA ALA A 270 -4.87 -11.06 -9.95
C ALA A 270 -3.48 -11.08 -9.30
N LEU A 271 -3.06 -12.20 -8.70
CA LEU A 271 -1.78 -12.34 -7.99
C LEU A 271 -0.54 -12.12 -8.86
N LYS A 272 -0.66 -12.26 -10.20
CA LYS A 272 0.45 -12.02 -11.13
C LYS A 272 0.98 -10.58 -11.13
N HIS A 273 0.18 -9.63 -10.63
CA HIS A 273 0.51 -8.20 -10.60
C HIS A 273 1.26 -7.77 -9.33
N VAL A 274 1.37 -8.65 -8.33
CA VAL A 274 1.86 -8.29 -6.99
C VAL A 274 3.33 -7.84 -7.02
N GLU A 275 4.20 -8.58 -7.71
CA GLU A 275 5.62 -8.26 -7.82
C GLU A 275 5.84 -6.88 -8.45
N GLU A 276 5.09 -6.56 -9.51
CA GLU A 276 5.15 -5.25 -10.16
C GLU A 276 4.60 -4.14 -9.27
N CYS A 277 3.53 -4.39 -8.53
CA CYS A 277 3.00 -3.43 -7.53
C CYS A 277 4.04 -3.12 -6.46
N LEU A 278 4.69 -4.14 -5.90
CA LEU A 278 5.76 -3.96 -4.90
C LEU A 278 6.95 -3.18 -5.49
N PHE A 279 7.34 -3.48 -6.73
CA PHE A 279 8.40 -2.75 -7.43
C PHE A 279 8.02 -1.28 -7.69
N TYR A 280 6.78 -1.02 -8.11
CA TYR A 280 6.25 0.33 -8.30
C TYR A 280 6.35 1.16 -7.01
N MET A 281 5.87 0.59 -5.89
CA MET A 281 5.85 1.28 -4.60
C MET A 281 7.25 1.56 -4.06
N ALA A 282 8.26 0.77 -4.44
CA ALA A 282 9.67 1.05 -4.16
C ALA A 282 10.20 2.32 -4.87
N GLY A 283 9.52 2.78 -5.93
CA GLY A 283 9.86 4.00 -6.66
C GLY A 283 9.32 5.29 -6.04
N MET A 284 8.53 5.21 -4.97
CA MET A 284 7.97 6.38 -4.30
C MET A 284 9.00 7.06 -3.39
N ARG A 285 9.08 8.39 -3.45
CA ARG A 285 10.06 9.19 -2.67
C ARG A 285 9.43 9.93 -1.50
N ASP A 286 8.20 10.40 -1.67
CA ASP A 286 7.43 11.08 -0.62
C ASP A 286 6.62 10.06 0.19
N GLN A 287 6.64 10.22 1.52
CA GLN A 287 5.95 9.31 2.44
C GLN A 287 4.43 9.32 2.26
N SER A 288 3.83 10.49 2.02
CA SER A 288 2.38 10.59 1.83
C SER A 288 1.94 9.96 0.50
N ALA A 289 2.74 10.14 -0.55
CA ALA A 289 2.50 9.50 -1.85
C ALA A 289 2.71 7.98 -1.77
N PHE A 290 3.72 7.51 -1.01
CA PHE A 290 3.89 6.09 -0.69
C PHE A 290 2.68 5.54 0.06
N ASN A 291 2.24 6.19 1.14
CA ASN A 291 1.06 5.77 1.91
C ASN A 291 -0.18 5.68 1.03
N PHE A 292 -0.37 6.66 0.14
CA PHE A 292 -1.48 6.73 -0.79
C PHE A 292 -1.57 5.52 -1.72
N VAL A 293 -0.44 5.06 -2.25
CA VAL A 293 -0.41 3.88 -3.11
C VAL A 293 -0.32 2.57 -2.30
N ALA A 294 0.30 2.57 -1.13
CA ALA A 294 0.55 1.37 -0.33
C ALA A 294 -0.69 0.84 0.40
N ILE A 295 -1.52 1.73 0.95
CA ILE A 295 -2.70 1.34 1.72
C ILE A 295 -3.69 0.55 0.86
N PRO A 296 -4.12 1.02 -0.33
CA PRO A 296 -5.06 0.28 -1.18
C PRO A 296 -4.51 -1.09 -1.59
N GLN A 297 -3.21 -1.16 -1.93
CA GLN A 297 -2.61 -2.42 -2.37
C GLN A 297 -2.47 -3.43 -1.22
N GLY A 298 -2.16 -2.96 -0.01
CA GLY A 298 -2.19 -3.79 1.21
C GLY A 298 -3.60 -4.32 1.53
N MET A 299 -4.63 -3.50 1.32
CA MET A 299 -6.03 -3.93 1.46
C MET A 299 -6.45 -4.92 0.37
N ALA A 300 -5.95 -4.75 -0.85
CA ALA A 300 -6.27 -5.62 -1.98
C ALA A 300 -5.75 -7.05 -1.76
N ILE A 301 -4.48 -7.22 -1.36
CA ILE A 301 -3.95 -8.57 -1.08
C ILE A 301 -4.67 -9.25 0.09
N ALA A 302 -5.08 -8.49 1.10
CA ALA A 302 -5.91 -9.00 2.20
C ALA A 302 -7.31 -9.41 1.73
N THR A 303 -7.88 -8.64 0.79
CA THR A 303 -9.19 -8.93 0.19
C THR A 303 -9.13 -10.19 -0.68
N LEU A 304 -8.08 -10.36 -1.49
CA LEU A 304 -7.87 -11.60 -2.25
C LEU A 304 -7.76 -12.81 -1.34
N GLU A 305 -7.09 -12.69 -0.19
CA GLU A 305 -6.97 -13.79 0.78
C GLU A 305 -8.33 -14.22 1.35
N ILE A 306 -9.25 -13.30 1.61
CA ILE A 306 -10.60 -13.64 2.10
C ILE A 306 -11.52 -14.15 1.00
N CYS A 307 -11.30 -13.74 -0.26
CA CYS A 307 -12.04 -14.27 -1.41
C CYS A 307 -11.57 -15.67 -1.79
N PHE A 308 -10.26 -15.93 -1.65
CA PHE A 308 -9.65 -17.19 -2.03
C PHE A 308 -10.26 -18.38 -1.28
N ARG A 309 -10.72 -19.37 -2.04
CA ARG A 309 -11.34 -20.60 -1.55
C ARG A 309 -12.58 -20.38 -0.65
N ASN A 310 -13.25 -19.24 -0.78
CA ASN A 310 -14.39 -18.86 0.06
C ASN A 310 -15.71 -18.90 -0.72
N PRO A 311 -16.60 -19.89 -0.49
CA PRO A 311 -17.88 -19.97 -1.21
C PRO A 311 -18.83 -18.81 -0.92
N ALA A 312 -18.63 -18.07 0.19
CA ALA A 312 -19.48 -16.93 0.53
C ALA A 312 -19.39 -15.79 -0.50
N VAL A 313 -18.28 -15.70 -1.25
CA VAL A 313 -18.09 -14.70 -2.33
C VAL A 313 -19.18 -14.80 -3.40
N LEU A 314 -19.65 -16.02 -3.70
CA LEU A 314 -20.69 -16.27 -4.69
C LEU A 314 -22.09 -15.91 -4.18
N GLN A 315 -22.25 -15.63 -2.88
CA GLN A 315 -23.53 -15.45 -2.21
C GLN A 315 -23.70 -14.04 -1.62
N ARG A 316 -22.61 -13.33 -1.38
CA ARG A 316 -22.59 -11.99 -0.79
C ARG A 316 -21.23 -11.33 -0.96
N ASN A 317 -21.19 -10.02 -0.81
CA ASN A 317 -19.95 -9.27 -0.72
C ASN A 317 -19.20 -9.57 0.58
N VAL A 318 -17.96 -10.07 0.45
CA VAL A 318 -17.06 -10.36 1.57
C VAL A 318 -16.11 -9.19 1.82
N LYS A 319 -15.95 -8.79 3.08
CA LYS A 319 -15.12 -7.61 3.43
C LYS A 319 -14.17 -7.95 4.56
N ILE A 320 -12.96 -7.39 4.47
CA ILE A 320 -12.00 -7.42 5.59
C ILE A 320 -12.62 -6.72 6.80
N THR A 321 -12.28 -7.17 8.00
CA THR A 321 -12.79 -6.53 9.20
C THR A 321 -12.20 -5.13 9.35
N LYS A 322 -12.91 -4.24 10.05
CA LYS A 322 -12.39 -2.90 10.34
C LYS A 322 -11.07 -2.93 11.13
N GLY A 323 -10.88 -3.94 11.98
CA GLY A 323 -9.64 -4.12 12.73
C GLY A 323 -8.47 -4.49 11.83
N ASP A 324 -8.67 -5.45 10.93
CA ASP A 324 -7.65 -5.85 9.95
C ASP A 324 -7.33 -4.70 9.00
N ALA A 325 -8.34 -3.93 8.58
CA ALA A 325 -8.15 -2.73 7.77
C ALA A 325 -7.26 -1.70 8.50
N CYS A 326 -7.56 -1.38 9.77
CA CYS A 326 -6.72 -0.47 10.57
C CYS A 326 -5.30 -1.02 10.77
N GLN A 327 -5.14 -2.34 10.97
CA GLN A 327 -3.82 -2.96 11.09
C GLN A 327 -3.01 -2.80 9.80
N ILE A 328 -3.62 -3.10 8.65
CA ILE A 328 -2.98 -2.93 7.34
C ILE A 328 -2.61 -1.47 7.13
N MET A 329 -3.51 -0.52 7.42
CA MET A 329 -3.21 0.90 7.30
C MET A 329 -1.99 1.30 8.15
N LEU A 330 -1.92 0.87 9.42
CA LEU A 330 -0.77 1.14 10.29
C LEU A 330 0.55 0.53 9.79
N GLU A 331 0.49 -0.66 9.17
CA GLU A 331 1.67 -1.37 8.67
C GLU A 331 2.12 -0.79 7.31
N SER A 332 1.17 -0.46 6.44
CA SER A 332 1.38 0.10 5.10
C SER A 332 1.87 1.54 5.10
N THR A 333 1.74 2.29 6.21
CA THR A 333 2.21 3.69 6.29
C THR A 333 3.63 3.84 6.83
N GLN A 334 4.27 2.76 7.27
CA GLN A 334 5.60 2.84 7.90
C GLN A 334 6.72 2.92 6.88
N ASN A 335 6.88 1.89 6.06
CA ASN A 335 7.90 1.78 5.02
C ASN A 335 7.62 0.57 4.12
N LEU A 336 8.39 0.48 3.03
CA LEU A 336 8.26 -0.62 2.07
C LEU A 336 8.52 -2.01 2.67
N GLN A 337 9.45 -2.14 3.64
CA GLN A 337 9.74 -3.44 4.25
C GLN A 337 8.55 -3.95 5.05
N THR A 338 7.94 -3.11 5.88
CA THR A 338 6.73 -3.47 6.63
C THR A 338 5.58 -3.83 5.69
N LEU A 339 5.38 -3.06 4.61
CA LEU A 339 4.41 -3.39 3.57
C LEU A 339 4.69 -4.74 2.91
N CYS A 340 5.94 -5.03 2.57
CA CYS A 340 6.34 -6.33 2.05
C CYS A 340 6.01 -7.47 3.03
N GLU A 341 6.14 -7.28 4.34
CA GLU A 341 5.68 -8.27 5.32
C GLU A 341 4.15 -8.46 5.31
N VAL A 342 3.37 -7.41 5.04
CA VAL A 342 1.91 -7.52 4.82
C VAL A 342 1.64 -8.46 3.64
N PHE A 343 2.27 -8.22 2.50
CA PHE A 343 2.12 -9.06 1.31
C PHE A 343 2.57 -10.49 1.56
N ARG A 344 3.74 -10.70 2.17
CA ARG A 344 4.24 -12.03 2.55
C ARG A 344 3.26 -12.76 3.46
N ARG A 345 2.72 -12.09 4.48
CA ARG A 345 1.75 -12.68 5.41
C ARG A 345 0.50 -13.17 4.68
N TYR A 346 -0.05 -12.37 3.75
CA TYR A 346 -1.25 -12.76 3.02
C TYR A 346 -0.96 -13.81 1.93
N ALA A 347 0.18 -13.74 1.23
CA ALA A 347 0.63 -14.80 0.33
C ALA A 347 0.76 -16.15 1.06
N ARG A 348 1.33 -16.17 2.26
CA ARG A 348 1.40 -17.37 3.11
C ARG A 348 0.05 -17.90 3.57
N ARG A 349 -0.90 -16.99 3.86
CA ARG A 349 -2.27 -17.39 4.21
C ARG A 349 -3.00 -18.00 3.02
N ILE A 350 -2.85 -17.44 1.82
CA ILE A 350 -3.34 -18.02 0.57
C ILE A 350 -2.71 -19.40 0.36
N GLN A 351 -1.39 -19.52 0.49
CA GLN A 351 -0.67 -20.79 0.38
C GLN A 351 -1.21 -21.85 1.36
N LYS A 352 -1.49 -21.45 2.61
CA LYS A 352 -2.04 -22.34 3.64
C LYS A 352 -3.48 -22.79 3.34
N LYS A 353 -4.28 -21.94 2.69
CA LYS A 353 -5.66 -22.26 2.25
C LYS A 353 -5.69 -23.08 0.95
N ASN A 354 -4.58 -23.15 0.23
CA ASN A 354 -4.50 -23.80 -1.07
C ASN A 354 -4.76 -25.31 -0.93
N ASP A 355 -5.57 -25.87 -1.83
CA ASP A 355 -6.04 -27.27 -1.77
C ASP A 355 -5.43 -28.06 -2.94
N PRO A 356 -4.70 -29.17 -2.71
CA PRO A 356 -4.12 -29.98 -3.78
C PRO A 356 -5.11 -30.52 -4.82
N ARG A 357 -6.41 -30.52 -4.51
CA ARG A 357 -7.48 -30.95 -5.42
C ARG A 357 -7.95 -29.85 -6.36
N ASP A 358 -7.57 -28.59 -6.11
CA ASP A 358 -7.91 -27.44 -6.93
C ASP A 358 -7.09 -27.46 -8.23
N PRO A 359 -7.69 -27.30 -9.43
CA PRO A 359 -6.97 -27.29 -10.70
C PRO A 359 -5.85 -26.22 -10.76
N SER A 360 -5.99 -25.12 -10.03
CA SER A 360 -5.00 -24.03 -9.99
C SER A 360 -3.93 -24.21 -8.91
N TYR A 361 -3.92 -25.32 -8.16
CA TYR A 361 -3.06 -25.53 -6.99
C TYR A 361 -1.57 -25.23 -7.23
N LEU A 362 -0.99 -25.83 -8.28
CA LEU A 362 0.44 -25.68 -8.60
C LEU A 362 0.79 -24.25 -9.02
N ALA A 363 -0.06 -23.63 -9.84
CA ALA A 363 0.16 -22.28 -10.33
C ALA A 363 0.06 -21.25 -9.20
N ILE A 364 -0.92 -21.39 -8.30
CA ILE A 364 -1.06 -20.55 -7.10
C ILE A 364 0.14 -20.72 -6.18
N SER A 365 0.59 -21.98 -5.98
CA SER A 365 1.76 -22.24 -5.15
C SER A 365 3.03 -21.62 -5.71
N SER A 366 3.21 -21.73 -7.03
CA SER A 366 4.32 -21.08 -7.73
C SER A 366 4.25 -19.56 -7.61
N GLN A 367 3.08 -18.96 -7.80
CA GLN A 367 2.92 -17.50 -7.73
C GLN A 367 3.16 -16.96 -6.31
N CYS A 368 2.64 -17.63 -5.27
CA CYS A 368 2.93 -17.26 -3.88
C CYS A 368 4.43 -17.35 -3.56
N ALA A 369 5.12 -18.39 -4.06
CA ALA A 369 6.57 -18.52 -3.89
C ALA A 369 7.35 -17.42 -4.63
N LYS A 370 6.94 -17.03 -5.84
CA LYS A 370 7.54 -15.90 -6.57
C LYS A 370 7.40 -14.60 -5.81
N ILE A 371 6.24 -14.32 -5.22
CA ILE A 371 6.03 -13.13 -4.37
C ILE A 371 7.00 -13.16 -3.18
N GLU A 372 7.15 -14.28 -2.48
CA GLU A 372 8.11 -14.38 -1.37
C GLU A 372 9.56 -14.18 -1.82
N GLN A 373 9.96 -14.82 -2.93
CA GLN A 373 11.30 -14.70 -3.50
C GLN A 373 11.59 -13.25 -3.95
N PHE A 374 10.60 -12.59 -4.55
CA PHE A 374 10.72 -11.19 -4.96
C PHE A 374 10.95 -10.30 -3.74
N ILE A 375 10.17 -10.48 -2.67
CA ILE A 375 10.36 -9.73 -1.43
C ILE A 375 11.74 -10.01 -0.81
N GLU A 376 12.20 -11.25 -0.82
CA GLU A 376 13.56 -11.60 -0.35
C GLU A 376 14.66 -10.97 -1.21
N SER A 377 14.43 -10.74 -2.51
CA SER A 377 15.39 -10.04 -3.37
C SER A 377 15.45 -8.54 -3.08
N LEU A 378 14.33 -7.92 -2.67
CA LEU A 378 14.29 -6.53 -2.21
C LEU A 378 14.92 -6.35 -0.82
N PHE A 379 14.67 -7.29 0.10
CA PHE A 379 15.16 -7.25 1.48
C PHE A 379 15.78 -8.60 1.87
N PRO A 380 17.04 -8.85 1.48
CA PRO A 380 17.73 -10.08 1.82
C PRO A 380 17.81 -10.22 3.33
N LYS A 381 17.32 -11.34 3.87
CA LYS A 381 17.54 -11.66 5.28
C LYS A 381 19.03 -11.86 5.47
N GLN A 382 19.63 -11.01 6.28
CA GLN A 382 20.98 -11.19 6.76
C GLN A 382 21.03 -12.48 7.60
N ASP A 383 21.51 -13.57 7.00
CA ASP A 383 21.82 -14.79 7.74
C ASP A 383 23.11 -14.53 8.53
N PRO A 384 23.07 -14.52 9.88
CA PRO A 384 24.26 -14.28 10.68
C PRO A 384 25.40 -15.26 10.36
N LYS A 385 25.08 -16.48 9.90
CA LYS A 385 26.07 -17.47 9.50
C LYS A 385 26.75 -17.11 8.18
N LYS A 386 25.99 -16.62 7.19
CA LYS A 386 26.55 -16.16 5.92
C LYS A 386 27.37 -14.88 6.10
N LEU A 387 26.89 -13.94 6.91
CA LEU A 387 27.66 -12.73 7.24
C LEU A 387 28.94 -13.04 8.03
N ALA A 388 28.88 -13.98 8.98
CA ALA A 388 30.08 -14.42 9.70
C ALA A 388 31.08 -15.14 8.79
N GLN A 389 30.59 -15.84 7.76
CA GLN A 389 31.42 -16.50 6.76
C GLN A 389 32.04 -15.51 5.79
N GLU A 390 31.27 -14.56 5.26
CA GLU A 390 31.76 -13.45 4.42
C GLU A 390 32.73 -12.54 5.17
N ALA A 391 32.49 -12.27 6.46
CA ALA A 391 33.41 -11.51 7.31
C ALA A 391 34.72 -12.26 7.57
N LYS A 392 34.66 -13.58 7.77
CA LYS A 392 35.86 -14.44 7.86
C LYS A 392 36.64 -14.46 6.56
N GLU A 393 35.97 -14.58 5.42
CA GLU A 393 36.61 -14.58 4.10
C GLU A 393 37.28 -13.23 3.81
N LYS A 394 36.63 -12.11 4.15
CA LYS A 394 37.24 -10.77 4.06
C LYS A 394 38.43 -10.57 5.01
N GLN A 395 38.36 -11.06 6.24
CA GLN A 395 39.50 -11.05 7.17
C GLN A 395 40.67 -11.93 6.71
N THR A 396 40.43 -12.93 5.86
CA THR A 396 41.48 -13.80 5.32
C THR A 396 42.19 -13.17 4.11
N GLN A 397 41.58 -12.16 3.48
CA GLN A 397 42.12 -11.47 2.30
C GLN A 397 42.83 -10.14 2.60
N GLU A 398 42.60 -9.52 3.76
CA GLU A 398 43.41 -8.39 4.21
C GLU A 398 44.73 -8.89 4.83
N PRO A 399 45.90 -8.36 4.43
CA PRO A 399 47.14 -8.66 5.12
C PRO A 399 47.03 -8.13 6.55
N GLY A 400 46.94 -9.04 7.52
CA GLY A 400 46.92 -8.68 8.94
C GLY A 400 48.17 -7.87 9.30
N LEU A 401 48.00 -6.82 10.11
CA LEU A 401 49.11 -6.00 10.60
C LEU A 401 50.22 -6.91 11.16
N THR A 402 51.44 -6.63 10.75
CA THR A 402 52.61 -7.33 11.30
C THR A 402 52.72 -7.04 12.81
N THR A 403 53.28 -8.00 13.58
CA THR A 403 53.44 -7.85 15.03
C THR A 403 54.20 -6.58 15.40
N SER A 404 55.10 -6.12 14.53
CA SER A 404 55.82 -4.85 14.66
C SER A 404 54.93 -3.62 14.50
N GLU A 405 54.00 -3.59 13.56
CA GLU A 405 53.09 -2.45 13.36
C GLU A 405 52.08 -2.34 14.51
N THR A 406 51.65 -3.49 15.03
CA THR A 406 50.79 -3.53 16.24
C THR A 406 51.53 -3.01 17.47
N ALA A 407 52.79 -3.39 17.65
CA ALA A 407 53.62 -2.87 18.74
C ALA A 407 53.89 -1.37 18.63
N ILE A 408 54.11 -0.85 17.41
CA ILE A 408 54.28 0.58 17.15
C ILE A 408 52.98 1.34 17.47
N MET A 409 51.81 0.85 17.06
CA MET A 409 50.54 1.49 17.42
C MET A 409 50.30 1.54 18.93
N ILE A 410 50.59 0.45 19.65
CA ILE A 410 50.49 0.43 21.12
C ILE A 410 51.44 1.46 21.74
N ALA A 411 52.68 1.55 21.26
CA ALA A 411 53.66 2.53 21.73
C ALA A 411 53.21 3.98 21.46
N VAL A 412 52.62 4.26 20.30
CA VAL A 412 52.08 5.58 19.95
C VAL A 412 50.90 5.94 20.86
N VAL A 413 49.96 5.02 21.08
CA VAL A 413 48.81 5.25 21.95
C VAL A 413 49.25 5.51 23.40
N LEU A 414 50.19 4.71 23.92
CA LEU A 414 50.77 4.93 25.25
C LEU A 414 51.51 6.27 25.33
N GLY A 415 52.25 6.64 24.27
CA GLY A 415 52.94 7.93 24.19
C GLY A 415 51.98 9.13 24.21
N VAL A 416 50.86 9.04 23.50
CA VAL A 416 49.80 10.07 23.50
C VAL A 416 49.13 10.17 24.88
N LEU A 417 48.83 9.03 25.51
CA LEU A 417 48.23 9.02 26.85
C LEU A 417 49.17 9.61 27.91
N LEU A 418 50.46 9.27 27.85
CA LEU A 418 51.46 9.80 28.78
C LEU A 418 51.69 11.30 28.58
N THR A 419 51.71 11.78 27.34
CA THR A 419 51.83 13.21 27.04
C THR A 419 50.60 13.98 27.47
N MET A 420 49.38 13.49 27.19
CA MET A 420 48.15 14.11 27.71
C MET A 420 48.14 14.16 29.24
N THR A 421 48.50 13.05 29.89
CA THR A 421 48.55 12.98 31.36
C THR A 421 49.59 13.96 31.92
N GLY A 422 50.78 14.05 31.31
CA GLY A 422 51.82 14.99 31.71
C GLY A 422 51.41 16.45 31.54
N VAL A 423 50.72 16.79 30.44
CA VAL A 423 50.16 18.13 30.21
C VAL A 423 49.10 18.45 31.26
N MET A 424 48.19 17.52 31.56
CA MET A 424 47.15 17.71 32.58
C MET A 424 47.74 17.92 33.97
N VAL A 425 48.74 17.13 34.37
CA VAL A 425 49.43 17.28 35.67
C VAL A 425 50.22 18.58 35.72
N GLY A 426 50.89 18.97 34.64
CA GLY A 426 51.63 20.23 34.55
C GLY A 426 50.73 21.46 34.66
N ILE A 427 49.57 21.45 34.00
CA ILE A 427 48.54 22.49 34.13
C ILE A 427 48.00 22.55 35.56
N ALA A 428 47.69 21.39 36.16
CA ALA A 428 47.21 21.33 37.55
C ALA A 428 48.24 21.88 38.54
N TRP A 429 49.53 21.57 38.36
CA TRP A 429 50.62 22.12 39.16
C TRP A 429 50.76 23.65 38.99
N PHE A 430 50.72 24.15 37.75
CA PHE A 430 50.77 25.58 37.45
C PHE A 430 49.59 26.35 38.06
N LEU A 431 48.42 25.73 38.14
CA LEU A 431 47.21 26.27 38.80
C LEU A 431 47.18 26.06 40.32
N GLY A 432 48.29 25.60 40.92
CA GLY A 432 48.47 25.57 42.38
C GLY A 432 48.14 24.23 43.06
N ALA A 433 47.97 23.13 42.32
CA ALA A 433 47.77 21.81 42.92
C ALA A 433 49.07 21.32 43.60
N LYS A 434 48.97 20.94 44.89
CA LYS A 434 50.06 20.32 45.66
C LYS A 434 49.91 18.80 45.65
N PHE A 435 50.92 18.08 45.19
CA PHE A 435 50.87 16.62 44.98
C PHE A 435 51.42 15.80 46.15
N ASP A 436 51.69 16.44 47.30
CA ASP A 436 52.50 15.92 48.42
C ASP A 436 51.99 14.60 49.04
N ASN A 437 50.70 14.24 48.85
CA ASN A 437 50.08 13.02 49.40
C ASN A 437 49.45 12.07 48.36
N THR A 438 49.64 12.31 47.06
CA THR A 438 48.89 11.59 46.00
C THR A 438 49.17 10.09 45.92
N LEU A 439 50.38 9.64 46.26
CA LEU A 439 50.74 8.21 46.34
C LEU A 439 50.07 7.49 47.53
N ALA A 440 49.82 8.18 48.64
CA ALA A 440 49.13 7.62 49.81
C ALA A 440 47.62 7.51 49.59
N ASP A 441 47.03 8.47 48.88
CA ASP A 441 45.59 8.48 48.57
C ASP A 441 45.22 7.48 47.47
N THR A 442 46.08 7.28 46.46
CA THR A 442 45.90 6.24 45.44
C THR A 442 46.05 4.82 46.02
N ALA A 443 46.99 4.60 46.95
CA ALA A 443 47.12 3.33 47.65
C ALA A 443 45.89 2.98 48.52
N LYS A 444 45.25 3.98 49.16
CA LYS A 444 43.99 3.79 49.90
C LYS A 444 42.81 3.41 49.00
N LEU A 445 42.76 3.93 47.78
CA LEU A 445 41.68 3.63 46.82
C LEU A 445 41.74 2.18 46.32
N PHE A 446 42.94 1.65 46.07
CA PHE A 446 43.12 0.26 45.61
C PHE A 446 43.18 -0.77 46.75
N GLY A 447 43.44 -0.36 47.99
CA GLY A 447 43.41 -1.25 49.16
C GLY A 447 42.00 -1.66 49.61
N ASN A 448 40.99 -0.81 49.39
CA ASN A 448 39.61 -1.06 49.84
C ASN A 448 38.76 -1.92 48.89
N SER A 449 39.23 -2.24 47.68
CA SER A 449 38.47 -3.06 46.73
C SER A 449 38.69 -4.58 46.87
N ALA A 450 39.64 -5.02 47.70
CA ALA A 450 39.96 -6.43 47.89
C ALA A 450 39.22 -7.12 49.07
N ALA A 451 38.44 -6.39 49.86
CA ALA A 451 37.85 -6.88 51.11
C ALA A 451 36.31 -7.07 51.09
N SER A 452 35.74 -7.51 49.96
CA SER A 452 34.36 -8.02 49.93
C SER A 452 34.24 -9.31 49.12
N ALA A 453 34.81 -10.39 49.67
CA ALA A 453 34.56 -11.75 49.20
C ALA A 453 33.20 -12.26 49.75
N ALA A 454 32.47 -12.97 48.89
CA ALA A 454 31.07 -13.40 48.99
C ALA A 454 30.70 -14.26 50.22
N PRO A 455 29.40 -14.33 50.61
CA PRO A 455 28.88 -15.43 51.41
C PRO A 455 28.45 -16.61 50.52
N SER A 456 28.89 -17.79 50.94
CA SER A 456 28.59 -19.12 50.40
C SER A 456 27.16 -19.58 50.68
N ILE A 457 26.52 -20.19 49.67
CA ILE A 457 25.28 -20.96 49.82
C ILE A 457 25.64 -22.42 50.18
N THR A 458 25.30 -22.86 51.39
CA THR A 458 25.09 -24.28 51.73
C THR A 458 23.98 -24.37 52.76
N GLY A 459 22.93 -25.14 52.44
CA GLY A 459 21.76 -25.30 53.30
C GLY A 459 21.91 -26.41 54.34
N ALA A 460 21.09 -26.35 55.39
CA ALA A 460 20.30 -27.43 55.97
C ALA A 460 19.52 -26.91 57.20
N ARG A 461 18.30 -27.42 57.34
CA ARG A 461 17.45 -27.66 58.53
C ARG A 461 18.20 -27.63 59.90
N ASP A 462 17.65 -27.18 61.03
CA ASP A 462 16.39 -27.56 61.70
C ASP A 462 16.10 -26.65 62.93
N GLU A 463 14.87 -26.78 63.48
CA GLU A 463 14.45 -26.52 64.89
C GLU A 463 14.32 -25.07 65.42
N LEU A 464 13.08 -24.54 65.43
CA LEU A 464 12.17 -24.48 66.60
C LEU A 464 10.80 -23.91 66.21
#